data_AF-A0A9X0YK20-F1
#
_entry.id   AF-A0A9X0YK20-F1
#
_cell.length_a   1.000
_cell.length_b   1.000
_cell.length_c   1.000
_cell.angle_alpha   90.00
_cell.angle_beta   90.00
_cell.angle_gamma   90.00
#
_symmetry.space_group_name_H-M   'P 1'
#
loop_
_entity.id
_entity.type
_entity.pdbx_description
1 polymer ?
#
loop_
_entity_poly.entity_id
_entity_poly.type
_entity_poly.pdbx_seq_one_letter_code
_entity_poly.pdbx_strand_id
1 'polypeptide(L)'
;MLEVFTDEIIDLYHELRKEKESFQGMGINFEEKAFYDILKAIAHKYDFDYPEDKLIHLAKEVKKVVDDKAKYTEWNQRDDIKAELKVDLIILLADNDYPPITKDEVFKEIFDQAEHFKKYSNL
;
A
#
# COMPACT_ATOMS: atom_id res chain seq x y z
N MET A 1 -34.86 -3.92 20.81
CA MET A 1 -34.08 -3.02 19.94
C MET A 1 -32.74 -3.71 19.66
N LEU A 2 -32.78 -4.77 18.85
CA LEU A 2 -31.63 -5.65 18.54
C LEU A 2 -31.30 -5.65 17.04
N GLU A 3 -32.07 -4.91 16.22
CA GLU A 3 -31.89 -4.92 14.77
C GLU A 3 -30.76 -4.01 14.28
N VAL A 4 -30.35 -3.00 15.07
CA VAL A 4 -29.32 -2.02 14.68
C VAL A 4 -27.89 -2.59 14.73
N PHE A 5 -27.68 -3.74 15.38
CA PHE A 5 -26.35 -4.39 15.47
C PHE A 5 -26.03 -5.31 14.28
N THR A 6 -26.99 -5.55 13.37
CA THR A 6 -26.86 -6.54 12.31
C THR A 6 -26.56 -5.90 10.95
N ASP A 7 -27.18 -4.78 10.62
CA ASP A 7 -27.03 -4.17 9.29
C ASP A 7 -25.63 -3.59 9.09
N GLU A 8 -25.06 -2.90 10.08
CA GLU A 8 -23.67 -2.39 10.00
C GLU A 8 -22.64 -3.52 9.89
N ILE A 9 -22.87 -4.67 10.53
CA ILE A 9 -21.99 -5.85 10.44
C ILE A 9 -22.18 -6.57 9.10
N ILE A 10 -23.40 -6.60 8.56
CA ILE A 10 -23.70 -7.16 7.24
C ILE A 10 -23.12 -6.27 6.14
N ASP A 11 -23.19 -4.95 6.30
CA ASP A 11 -22.59 -3.97 5.40
C ASP A 11 -21.07 -4.06 5.46
N LEU A 12 -20.48 -4.12 6.67
CA LEU A 12 -19.05 -4.39 6.83
C LEU A 12 -18.65 -5.75 6.25
N TYR A 13 -19.48 -6.78 6.40
CA TYR A 13 -19.25 -8.11 5.81
C TYR A 13 -19.34 -8.07 4.28
N HIS A 14 -20.26 -7.29 3.71
CA HIS A 14 -20.38 -7.08 2.28
C HIS A 14 -19.26 -6.20 1.72
N GLU A 15 -18.81 -5.18 2.44
CA GLU A 15 -17.63 -4.38 2.10
C GLU A 15 -16.37 -5.25 2.15
N LEU A 16 -16.16 -6.01 3.22
CA LEU A 16 -15.06 -6.97 3.33
C LEU A 16 -15.13 -8.05 2.25
N ARG A 17 -16.32 -8.55 1.93
CA ARG A 17 -16.51 -9.54 0.87
C ARG A 17 -16.31 -8.94 -0.52
N LYS A 18 -16.76 -7.72 -0.76
CA LYS A 18 -16.58 -6.98 -2.01
C LYS A 18 -15.11 -6.58 -2.19
N GLU A 19 -14.44 -6.18 -1.13
CA GLU A 19 -13.00 -5.94 -1.12
C GLU A 19 -12.27 -7.26 -1.38
N LYS A 20 -12.74 -8.36 -0.77
CA LYS A 20 -12.21 -9.71 -0.99
C LYS A 20 -12.40 -10.24 -2.41
N GLU A 21 -13.57 -10.03 -2.99
CA GLU A 21 -13.91 -10.39 -4.36
C GLU A 21 -13.24 -9.43 -5.37
N SER A 22 -13.02 -8.16 -5.02
CA SER A 22 -12.35 -7.17 -5.87
C SER A 22 -10.88 -7.48 -6.10
N PHE A 23 -10.19 -8.11 -5.13
CA PHE A 23 -8.82 -8.57 -5.32
C PHE A 23 -8.72 -9.95 -5.99
N GLN A 24 -9.78 -10.77 -5.94
CA GLN A 24 -9.83 -12.09 -6.59
C GLN A 24 -9.91 -11.93 -8.12
N GLY A 25 -8.75 -11.68 -8.73
CA GLY A 25 -8.60 -11.47 -10.18
C GLY A 25 -7.45 -10.55 -10.56
N MET A 26 -6.95 -9.76 -9.61
CA MET A 26 -5.85 -8.81 -9.83
C MET A 26 -4.46 -9.47 -9.84
N GLY A 27 -4.35 -10.72 -9.38
CA GLY A 27 -3.08 -11.46 -9.32
C GLY A 27 -2.05 -10.85 -8.36
N ILE A 28 -2.53 -10.25 -7.27
CA ILE A 28 -1.73 -9.68 -6.17
C ILE A 28 -2.12 -10.30 -4.83
N ASN A 29 -1.16 -10.38 -3.91
CA ASN A 29 -1.42 -10.80 -2.52
C ASN A 29 -1.95 -9.64 -1.67
N PHE A 30 -2.29 -9.92 -0.41
CA PHE A 30 -2.85 -8.93 0.52
C PHE A 30 -1.91 -7.73 0.76
N GLU A 31 -0.61 -7.97 0.86
CA GLU A 31 0.36 -6.90 1.10
C GLU A 31 0.50 -5.99 -0.12
N GLU A 32 0.60 -6.58 -1.30
CA GLU A 32 0.60 -5.88 -2.59
C GLU A 32 -0.70 -5.09 -2.80
N LYS A 33 -1.85 -5.63 -2.38
CA LYS A 33 -3.14 -4.94 -2.45
C LYS A 33 -3.15 -3.66 -1.62
N ALA A 34 -2.57 -3.66 -0.42
CA ALA A 34 -2.49 -2.46 0.40
C ALA A 34 -1.65 -1.36 -0.27
N PHE A 35 -0.51 -1.70 -0.87
CA PHE A 35 0.29 -0.73 -1.62
C PHE A 35 -0.43 -0.23 -2.88
N TYR A 36 -1.14 -1.12 -3.58
CA TYR A 36 -2.00 -0.74 -4.69
C TYR A 36 -3.08 0.27 -4.27
N ASP A 37 -3.74 0.06 -3.14
CA ASP A 37 -4.80 0.94 -2.66
C ASP A 37 -4.28 2.33 -2.31
N ILE A 38 -3.10 2.40 -1.68
CA ILE A 38 -2.40 3.66 -1.40
C ILE A 38 -2.11 4.39 -2.72
N LEU A 39 -1.46 3.72 -3.68
CA LEU A 39 -1.13 4.32 -4.99
C LEU A 39 -2.37 4.76 -5.76
N LYS A 40 -3.48 4.01 -5.67
CA LYS A 40 -4.74 4.36 -6.32
C LYS A 40 -5.43 5.54 -5.64
N ALA A 41 -5.49 5.54 -4.31
CA ALA A 41 -6.05 6.64 -3.52
C ALA A 41 -5.32 7.95 -3.81
N ILE A 42 -4.00 7.88 -3.97
CA ILE A 42 -3.16 9.00 -4.36
C ILE A 42 -3.46 9.48 -5.77
N ALA A 43 -3.54 8.57 -6.75
CA ALA A 43 -3.89 8.93 -8.13
C ALA A 43 -5.23 9.65 -8.20
N HIS A 44 -6.22 9.16 -7.45
CA HIS A 44 -7.52 9.80 -7.30
C HIS A 44 -7.43 11.16 -6.58
N LYS A 45 -6.64 11.27 -5.50
CA LYS A 45 -6.47 12.50 -4.70
C LYS A 45 -5.85 13.65 -5.51
N TYR A 46 -4.92 13.34 -6.40
CA TYR A 46 -4.23 14.32 -7.25
C TYR A 46 -4.78 14.38 -8.68
N ASP A 47 -5.91 13.71 -8.94
CA ASP A 47 -6.65 13.73 -10.20
C ASP A 47 -5.79 13.42 -11.43
N PHE A 48 -4.94 12.38 -11.32
CA PHE A 48 -4.19 11.88 -12.47
C PHE A 48 -4.61 10.45 -12.83
N ASP A 49 -4.67 10.22 -14.13
CA ASP A 49 -4.94 8.89 -14.68
C ASP A 49 -3.64 8.09 -14.72
N TYR A 50 -3.68 6.89 -14.17
CA TYR A 50 -2.55 5.96 -14.21
C TYR A 50 -3.10 4.55 -14.44
N PRO A 51 -2.60 3.82 -15.48
CA PRO A 51 -3.19 2.54 -15.88
C PRO A 51 -3.25 1.52 -14.75
N GLU A 52 -4.37 0.81 -14.66
CA GLU A 52 -4.66 -0.19 -13.62
C GLU A 52 -3.64 -1.34 -13.60
N ASP A 53 -3.19 -1.80 -14.77
CA ASP A 53 -2.14 -2.82 -14.91
C ASP A 53 -0.78 -2.31 -14.44
N LYS A 54 -0.47 -1.03 -14.71
CA LYS A 54 0.72 -0.37 -14.18
C LYS A 54 0.64 -0.16 -12.67
N LEU A 55 -0.53 0.14 -12.09
CA LEU A 55 -0.72 0.20 -10.62
C LEU A 55 -0.41 -1.13 -9.97
N ILE A 56 -0.94 -2.22 -10.54
CA ILE A 56 -0.71 -3.58 -10.05
C ILE A 56 0.77 -3.94 -10.12
N HIS A 57 1.44 -3.62 -11.24
CA HIS A 57 2.88 -3.83 -11.36
C HIS A 57 3.67 -3.03 -10.32
N LEU A 58 3.37 -1.73 -10.21
CA LEU A 58 4.06 -0.83 -9.30
C LEU A 58 3.90 -1.25 -7.83
N ALA A 59 2.71 -1.70 -7.43
CA ALA A 59 2.46 -2.21 -6.08
C ALA A 59 3.34 -3.42 -5.74
N LYS A 60 3.60 -4.32 -6.71
CA LYS A 60 4.53 -5.45 -6.54
C LYS A 60 5.96 -4.98 -6.37
N GLU A 61 6.40 -4.00 -7.14
CA GLU A 61 7.75 -3.46 -7.03
C GLU A 61 7.96 -2.69 -5.71
N VAL A 62 6.97 -1.89 -5.28
CA VAL A 62 6.98 -1.21 -3.98
C VAL A 62 7.15 -2.22 -2.85
N LYS A 63 6.40 -3.33 -2.88
CA LYS A 63 6.58 -4.41 -1.91
C LYS A 63 8.02 -4.92 -1.87
N LYS A 64 8.63 -5.22 -3.03
CA LYS A 64 10.01 -5.73 -3.07
C LYS A 64 11.01 -4.76 -2.44
N VAL A 65 10.86 -3.46 -2.73
CA VAL A 65 11.71 -2.40 -2.18
C VAL A 65 11.53 -2.30 -0.67
N VAL A 66 10.28 -2.36 -0.19
CA VAL A 66 9.97 -2.41 1.24
C VAL A 66 10.56 -3.65 1.91
N ASP A 67 10.37 -4.85 1.34
CA ASP A 67 10.87 -6.11 1.89
C ASP A 67 12.41 -6.11 2.00
N ASP A 68 13.11 -5.53 1.01
CA ASP A 68 14.57 -5.43 1.03
C ASP A 68 15.10 -4.54 2.16
N LYS A 69 14.37 -3.48 2.53
CA LYS A 69 14.76 -2.62 3.67
C LYS A 69 14.22 -3.16 5.01
N ALA A 70 13.06 -3.79 4.99
CA ALA A 70 12.44 -4.37 6.18
C ALA A 70 13.22 -5.57 6.75
N LYS A 71 14.13 -6.18 5.98
CA LYS A 71 15.03 -7.25 6.46
C LYS A 71 15.96 -6.82 7.60
N TYR A 72 16.28 -5.54 7.72
CA TYR A 72 17.13 -5.04 8.80
C TYR A 72 16.35 -4.95 10.12
N THR A 73 16.92 -5.47 11.21
CA THR A 73 16.38 -5.29 12.57
C THR A 73 16.28 -3.79 12.87
N GLU A 74 15.12 -3.35 13.39
CA GLU A 74 14.86 -1.95 13.76
C GLU A 74 14.98 -0.92 12.61
N TRP A 75 14.78 -1.32 11.34
CA TRP A 75 14.79 -0.40 10.19
C TRP A 75 13.87 0.83 10.38
N ASN A 76 12.75 0.66 11.08
CA ASN A 76 11.79 1.72 11.39
C ASN A 76 12.28 2.74 12.43
N GLN A 77 13.43 2.50 13.08
CA GLN A 77 14.08 3.46 14.00
C GLN A 77 15.31 4.12 13.38
N ARG A 78 15.69 3.70 12.16
CA ARG A 78 16.89 4.16 11.46
C ARG A 78 16.57 5.17 10.36
N ASP A 79 16.89 6.44 10.63
CA ASP A 79 16.64 7.54 9.71
C ASP A 79 17.39 7.39 8.39
N ASP A 80 18.58 6.80 8.40
CA ASP A 80 19.37 6.54 7.21
C ASP A 80 18.72 5.48 6.30
N ILE A 81 18.20 4.39 6.88
CA ILE A 81 17.45 3.38 6.11
C ILE A 81 16.14 3.96 5.56
N LYS A 82 15.41 4.77 6.35
CA LYS A 82 14.19 5.43 5.88
C LYS A 82 14.46 6.40 4.73
N ALA A 83 15.56 7.15 4.82
CA ALA A 83 15.97 8.06 3.76
C ALA A 83 16.33 7.30 2.47
N GLU A 84 17.09 6.20 2.57
CA GLU A 84 17.37 5.32 1.43
C GLU A 84 16.08 4.76 0.84
N LEU A 85 15.18 4.20 1.66
CA LEU A 85 13.90 3.67 1.21
C LEU A 85 13.08 4.74 0.47
N LYS A 86 13.07 5.97 0.98
CA LYS A 86 12.39 7.10 0.32
C LYS A 86 13.00 7.38 -1.07
N VAL A 87 14.32 7.39 -1.18
CA VAL A 87 15.00 7.61 -2.47
C VAL A 87 14.72 6.48 -3.45
N ASP A 88 14.80 5.23 -3.00
CA ASP A 88 14.51 4.04 -3.81
C ASP A 88 13.07 4.07 -4.33
N LEU A 89 12.11 4.49 -3.49
CA LEU A 89 10.72 4.69 -3.91
C LEU A 89 10.56 5.83 -4.91
N ILE A 90 11.25 6.97 -4.74
CA ILE A 90 11.20 8.09 -5.69
C ILE A 90 11.70 7.63 -7.07
N ILE A 91 12.82 6.90 -7.11
CA ILE A 91 13.38 6.36 -8.35
C ILE A 91 12.40 5.37 -8.97
N LEU A 92 11.85 4.44 -8.19
CA LEU A 92 10.88 3.46 -8.67
C LEU A 92 9.63 4.10 -9.28
N LEU A 93 9.06 5.11 -8.62
CA LEU A 93 7.90 5.84 -9.14
C LEU A 93 8.23 6.53 -10.45
N ALA A 94 9.40 7.19 -10.53
CA ALA A 94 9.86 7.86 -11.73
C ALA A 94 10.10 6.88 -12.91
N ASP A 95 10.73 5.74 -12.65
CA ASP A 95 11.01 4.70 -13.65
C ASP A 95 9.72 4.06 -14.22
N ASN A 96 8.60 4.18 -13.50
CA ASN A 96 7.30 3.66 -13.91
C ASN A 96 6.37 4.72 -14.52
N ASP A 97 6.87 5.94 -14.77
CA ASP A 97 6.09 7.10 -15.22
C ASP A 97 4.97 7.51 -14.24
N TYR A 98 5.08 7.12 -12.96
CA TYR A 98 4.13 7.53 -11.95
C TYR A 98 4.41 9.00 -11.59
N PRO A 99 3.43 9.91 -11.67
CA PRO A 99 3.66 11.34 -11.49
C PRO A 99 4.42 11.67 -10.19
N PRO A 100 5.40 12.59 -10.23
CA PRO A 100 6.24 12.87 -9.09
C PRO A 100 5.41 13.43 -7.94
N ILE A 101 5.47 12.74 -6.81
CA ILE A 101 4.74 13.15 -5.62
C ILE A 101 5.70 13.78 -4.63
N THR A 102 5.51 15.08 -4.42
CA THR A 102 6.36 15.90 -3.55
C THR A 102 5.89 15.91 -2.10
N LYS A 103 4.88 15.11 -1.76
CA LYS A 103 4.19 15.16 -0.47
C LYS A 103 4.66 14.03 0.43
N ASP A 104 5.30 14.41 1.53
CA ASP A 104 5.81 13.50 2.56
C ASP A 104 4.73 12.58 3.14
N GLU A 105 3.46 13.00 3.11
CA GLU A 105 2.29 12.21 3.53
C GLU A 105 2.19 10.86 2.79
N VAL A 106 2.50 10.82 1.49
CA VAL A 106 2.45 9.58 0.69
C VAL A 106 3.49 8.57 1.16
N PHE A 107 4.73 9.04 1.38
CA PHE A 107 5.80 8.18 1.88
C PHE A 107 5.51 7.71 3.30
N LYS A 108 4.85 8.55 4.11
CA LYS A 108 4.39 8.18 5.45
C LYS A 108 3.40 7.02 5.41
N GLU A 109 2.39 7.05 4.54
CA GLU A 109 1.42 5.94 4.42
C GLU A 109 2.09 4.63 4.00
N ILE A 110 3.02 4.68 3.04
CA ILE A 110 3.80 3.50 2.62
C ILE A 110 4.65 2.95 3.78
N PHE A 111 5.28 3.83 4.56
CA PHE A 111 6.10 3.43 5.72
C PHE A 111 5.25 2.86 6.86
N ASP A 112 4.12 3.47 7.17
CA ASP A 112 3.19 3.00 8.19
C ASP A 112 2.67 1.59 7.82
N GLN A 113 2.36 1.38 6.54
CA GLN A 113 1.91 0.08 6.03
C GLN A 113 3.02 -0.99 6.09
N ALA A 114 4.25 -0.62 5.73
CA ALA A 114 5.42 -1.49 5.85
C ALA A 114 5.73 -1.90 7.30
N GLU A 115 5.61 -0.96 8.23
CA GLU A 115 5.80 -1.21 9.66
C GLU A 115 4.73 -2.15 10.22
N HIS A 116 3.46 -1.94 9.86
CA HIS A 116 2.37 -2.83 10.22
C HIS A 116 2.64 -4.25 9.71
N PHE A 117 3.03 -4.43 8.44
CA PHE A 117 3.33 -5.76 7.93
C PHE A 117 4.45 -6.46 8.70
N LYS A 118 5.57 -5.78 8.99
CA LYS A 118 6.64 -6.38 9.77
C LYS A 118 6.21 -6.76 11.18
N LYS A 119 5.38 -5.93 11.83
CA LYS A 119 4.88 -6.18 13.19
C LYS A 119 3.97 -7.41 13.27
N TYR A 120 3.16 -7.66 12.23
CA TYR A 120 2.22 -8.78 12.19
C TYR A 120 2.73 -10.01 11.42
N SER A 121 3.82 -9.90 10.66
CA SER A 121 4.49 -11.02 9.97
C SER A 121 5.34 -11.89 10.92
N ASN A 122 5.70 -11.36 12.10
CA ASN A 122 6.44 -12.08 13.15
C ASN A 122 5.54 -12.77 14.21
N LEU A 123 4.24 -12.94 13.94
CA LEU A 123 3.28 -13.73 14.73
C LEU A 123 2.92 -15.02 14.00
#